data_AF-A0A1F3VCI3-F1
#
_entry.id   AF-A0A1F3VCI3-F1
#
_cell.length_a   1.000
_cell.length_b   1.000
_cell.length_c   1.000
_cell.angle_alpha   90.00
_cell.angle_beta   90.00
_cell.angle_gamma   90.00
#
_symmetry.space_group_name_H-M   'P 1'
#
loop_
_entity.id
_entity.type
_entity.pdbx_description
1 polymer ?
#
loop_
_entity_poly.entity_id
_entity_poly.type
_entity_poly.pdbx_seq_one_letter_code
_entity_poly.pdbx_strand_id
1 'polypeptide(L)'
;MNPKTNQIEEVVLRIQKEFVHKKISEEAKNWKSTISKMVADKHDPDIRRAGKMLEEEYSEIMRTLNKSGVELNLEKQSLLEPLADEGYTRAASKTNKTSFEIDKSKKELIESLIPAEFRSQISILEYIPHVRWEDMNYIEKAKFAKDVVEAEARAIAKGKFDPEPHFANWLKHSGEQERMVRIDFDKIVSLKPSEVESLKSVVRVLAKKG
;
A
#
# COMPACT_ATOMS: atom_id res chain seq x y z
N MET A 1 -21.53 -10.44 14.23
CA MET A 1 -21.56 -11.86 14.62
C MET A 1 -21.17 -12.65 13.39
N ASN A 2 -20.09 -13.43 13.46
CA ASN A 2 -19.65 -14.28 12.35
C ASN A 2 -20.71 -15.39 12.14
N PRO A 3 -21.33 -15.47 10.96
CA PRO A 3 -22.46 -16.40 10.74
C PRO A 3 -22.04 -17.87 10.72
N LYS A 4 -20.76 -18.19 10.56
CA LYS A 4 -20.25 -19.57 10.61
C LYS A 4 -19.89 -20.02 12.02
N THR A 5 -19.25 -19.14 12.81
CA THR A 5 -18.74 -19.49 14.15
C THR A 5 -19.67 -19.07 15.28
N ASN A 6 -20.68 -18.26 15.00
CA ASN A 6 -21.58 -17.64 15.97
C ASN A 6 -20.85 -16.81 17.06
N GLN A 7 -19.61 -16.39 16.77
CA GLN A 7 -18.81 -15.54 17.66
C GLN A 7 -18.95 -14.06 17.30
N ILE A 8 -18.80 -13.19 18.30
CA ILE A 8 -18.67 -11.74 18.09
C ILE A 8 -17.19 -11.47 17.80
N GLU A 9 -16.92 -10.78 16.69
CA GLU A 9 -15.59 -10.43 16.24
C GLU A 9 -15.57 -8.93 15.92
N GLU A 10 -14.55 -8.23 16.41
CA GLU A 10 -14.31 -6.83 16.07
C GLU A 10 -13.58 -6.75 14.73
N VAL A 11 -14.07 -5.89 13.83
CA VAL A 11 -13.57 -5.76 12.46
C VAL A 11 -13.50 -4.30 12.06
N VAL A 12 -12.67 -4.00 11.07
CA VAL A 12 -12.66 -2.71 10.39
C VAL A 12 -13.42 -2.83 9.07
N LEU A 13 -14.33 -1.89 8.84
CA LEU A 13 -15.04 -1.76 7.57
C LEU A 13 -14.43 -0.61 6.77
N ARG A 14 -13.83 -0.94 5.61
CA ARG A 14 -13.40 0.06 4.63
C ARG A 14 -14.47 0.16 3.55
N ILE A 15 -15.12 1.32 3.46
CA ILE A 15 -16.17 1.60 2.48
C ILE A 15 -15.67 2.70 1.55
N GLN A 16 -15.68 2.42 0.25
CA GLN A 16 -15.35 3.41 -0.76
C GLN A 16 -16.41 4.52 -0.77
N LYS A 17 -15.98 5.78 -0.76
CA LYS A 17 -16.90 6.92 -0.81
C LYS A 17 -17.69 6.93 -2.13
N GLU A 18 -18.97 7.26 -2.06
CA GLU A 18 -19.81 7.38 -3.24
C GLU A 18 -19.26 8.41 -4.24
N PHE A 19 -19.46 8.16 -5.54
CA PHE A 19 -19.09 9.04 -6.65
C PHE A 19 -17.60 9.41 -6.78
N VAL A 20 -16.70 8.73 -6.06
CA VAL A 20 -15.24 8.96 -6.20
C VAL A 20 -14.79 8.83 -7.65
N HIS A 21 -15.31 7.83 -8.37
CA HIS A 21 -15.02 7.67 -9.81
C HIS A 21 -15.43 8.87 -10.66
N LYS A 22 -16.57 9.51 -10.37
CA LYS A 22 -17.05 10.66 -11.14
C LYS A 22 -16.13 11.86 -10.91
N LYS A 23 -15.78 12.14 -9.66
CA LYS A 23 -14.85 13.22 -9.30
C LYS A 23 -13.47 12.99 -9.92
N ILE A 24 -12.93 11.78 -9.83
CA ILE A 24 -11.65 11.43 -10.46
C ILE A 24 -11.74 11.60 -11.98
N SER A 25 -12.83 11.18 -12.62
CA SER A 25 -12.99 11.32 -14.07
C SER A 25 -13.09 12.78 -14.52
N GLU A 26 -13.74 13.64 -13.72
CA GLU A 26 -13.82 15.08 -13.99
C GLU A 26 -12.45 15.74 -13.83
N GLU A 27 -11.73 15.46 -12.73
CA GLU A 27 -10.40 16.00 -12.48
C GLU A 27 -9.38 15.52 -13.51
N ALA A 28 -9.47 14.25 -13.92
CA ALA A 28 -8.63 13.66 -14.96
C ALA A 28 -8.78 14.38 -16.31
N LYS A 29 -9.98 14.90 -16.65
CA LYS A 29 -10.19 15.70 -17.85
C LYS A 29 -9.48 17.06 -17.75
N ASN A 30 -9.53 17.69 -16.58
CA ASN A 30 -8.84 18.96 -16.33
C ASN A 30 -7.33 18.80 -16.47
N TRP A 31 -6.76 17.78 -15.83
CA TRP A 31 -5.32 17.48 -15.91
C TRP A 31 -4.87 17.21 -17.33
N LYS A 32 -5.58 16.34 -18.06
CA LYS A 32 -5.24 16.01 -19.45
C LYS A 32 -5.28 17.26 -20.34
N SER A 33 -6.26 18.13 -20.15
CA SER A 33 -6.38 19.40 -20.88
C SER A 33 -5.19 20.33 -20.59
N THR A 34 -4.81 20.49 -19.32
CA THR A 34 -3.67 21.33 -18.92
C THR A 34 -2.35 20.78 -19.44
N ILE A 35 -2.10 19.48 -19.28
CA ILE A 35 -0.89 18.81 -19.79
C ILE A 35 -0.79 18.97 -21.30
N SER A 36 -1.88 18.76 -22.03
CA SER A 36 -1.90 18.93 -23.49
C SER A 36 -1.53 20.35 -23.92
N LYS A 37 -1.99 21.37 -23.19
CA LYS A 37 -1.61 22.77 -23.45
C LYS A 37 -0.12 23.02 -23.20
N MET A 38 0.43 22.46 -22.11
CA MET A 38 1.87 22.58 -21.80
C MET A 38 2.73 21.89 -22.86
N VAL A 39 2.37 20.67 -23.28
CA VAL A 39 3.10 19.92 -24.31
C VAL A 39 3.02 20.61 -25.67
N ALA A 40 1.88 21.22 -26.00
CA ALA A 40 1.68 21.97 -27.24
C ALA A 40 2.30 23.38 -27.22
N ASP A 41 2.84 23.84 -26.08
CA ASP A 41 3.45 25.15 -25.98
C ASP A 41 4.64 25.27 -26.95
N LYS A 42 4.61 26.30 -27.79
CA LYS A 42 5.62 26.56 -28.82
C LYS A 42 6.66 27.60 -28.40
N HIS A 43 6.43 28.30 -27.30
CA HIS A 43 7.18 29.48 -26.89
C HIS A 43 8.22 29.15 -25.82
N ASP A 44 7.92 28.19 -24.94
CA ASP A 44 8.77 27.83 -23.80
C ASP A 44 9.14 26.32 -23.82
N PRO A 45 10.40 25.98 -24.12
CA PRO A 45 10.89 24.60 -24.08
C PRO A 45 10.80 23.93 -22.70
N ASP A 46 10.91 24.70 -21.61
CA ASP A 46 10.86 24.17 -20.26
C ASP A 46 9.42 23.84 -19.84
N ILE A 47 8.44 24.67 -20.22
CA ILE A 47 7.01 24.35 -20.06
C ILE A 47 6.66 23.06 -20.81
N ARG A 48 7.16 22.91 -22.04
CA ARG A 48 6.94 21.71 -22.84
C ARG A 48 7.60 20.47 -22.24
N ARG A 49 8.80 20.60 -21.68
CA ARG A 49 9.48 19.50 -20.96
C ARG A 49 8.69 19.09 -19.73
N ALA A 50 8.26 20.05 -18.91
CA ALA A 50 7.42 19.79 -17.74
C ALA A 50 6.10 19.10 -18.13
N GLY A 51 5.46 19.54 -19.22
CA GLY A 51 4.26 18.90 -19.75
C GLY A 51 4.47 17.41 -20.08
N LYS A 52 5.58 17.05 -20.71
CA LYS A 52 5.88 15.64 -21.02
C LYS A 52 6.10 14.79 -19.77
N MET A 53 6.82 15.30 -18.79
CA MET A 53 7.00 14.58 -17.51
C MET A 53 5.66 14.35 -16.80
N LEU A 54 4.77 15.36 -16.81
CA LEU A 54 3.44 15.23 -16.23
C LEU A 54 2.53 14.25 -16.99
N GLU A 55 2.73 14.05 -18.29
CA GLU A 55 1.98 13.07 -19.08
C GLU A 55 2.29 11.62 -18.67
N GLU A 56 3.56 11.33 -18.39
CA GLU A 56 4.02 10.04 -17.87
C GLU A 56 3.42 9.78 -16.48
N GLU A 57 3.55 10.74 -15.56
CA GLU A 57 2.97 10.66 -14.21
C GLU A 57 1.44 10.54 -14.23
N TYR A 58 0.76 11.32 -15.08
CA TYR A 58 -0.70 11.25 -15.24
C TYR A 58 -1.16 9.86 -15.67
N SER A 59 -0.43 9.22 -16.60
CA SER A 59 -0.77 7.89 -17.08
C SER A 59 -0.69 6.85 -15.95
N GLU A 60 0.32 6.94 -15.09
CA GLU A 60 0.48 6.08 -13.91
C GLU A 60 -0.58 6.34 -12.83
N ILE A 61 -0.87 7.61 -12.53
CA ILE A 61 -1.92 8.00 -11.59
C ILE A 61 -3.28 7.45 -12.05
N MET A 62 -3.61 7.63 -13.34
CA MET A 62 -4.88 7.15 -13.89
C MET A 62 -4.96 5.63 -14.01
N ARG A 63 -3.82 4.92 -14.17
CA ARG A 63 -3.77 3.46 -14.08
C ARG A 63 -4.22 2.98 -12.69
N THR A 64 -3.84 3.73 -11.66
CA THR A 64 -4.10 3.40 -10.25
C THR A 64 -5.50 3.82 -9.79
N LEU A 65 -5.97 5.00 -10.24
CA LEU A 65 -7.21 5.65 -9.79
C LEU A 65 -8.45 5.43 -10.69
N ASN A 66 -8.33 4.70 -11.81
CA ASN A 66 -9.51 4.43 -12.64
C ASN A 66 -10.47 3.43 -11.97
N LYS A 67 -11.66 3.22 -12.57
CA LYS A 67 -12.70 2.34 -12.01
C LYS A 67 -12.26 0.90 -11.75
N SER A 68 -11.27 0.44 -12.49
CA SER A 68 -10.69 -0.90 -12.38
C SER A 68 -9.30 -0.85 -11.75
N GLY A 69 -8.85 0.30 -11.26
CA GLY A 69 -7.55 0.54 -10.66
C GLY A 69 -7.46 -0.14 -9.30
N VAL A 70 -6.23 -0.37 -8.83
CA VAL A 70 -6.01 -1.16 -7.61
C VAL A 70 -6.54 -0.45 -6.37
N GLU A 71 -6.48 0.88 -6.32
CA GLU A 71 -6.99 1.67 -5.19
C GLU A 71 -8.53 1.71 -5.10
N LEU A 72 -9.23 1.45 -6.21
CA LEU A 72 -10.69 1.59 -6.28
C LEU A 72 -11.43 0.26 -6.42
N ASN A 73 -10.71 -0.86 -6.50
CA ASN A 73 -11.30 -2.20 -6.43
C ASN A 73 -10.69 -2.95 -5.25
N LEU A 74 -11.43 -2.97 -4.13
CA LEU A 74 -10.96 -3.58 -2.88
C LEU A 74 -10.81 -5.11 -2.96
N GLU A 75 -11.42 -5.78 -3.94
CA GLU A 75 -11.17 -7.22 -4.17
C GLU A 75 -9.75 -7.46 -4.71
N LYS A 76 -9.15 -6.48 -5.40
CA LYS A 76 -7.78 -6.63 -5.89
C LYS A 76 -6.77 -6.68 -4.75
N GLN A 77 -6.99 -5.93 -3.68
CA GLN A 77 -6.14 -5.99 -2.48
C GLN A 77 -6.08 -7.43 -1.94
N SER A 78 -7.24 -8.11 -1.87
CA SER A 78 -7.33 -9.52 -1.44
C SER A 78 -6.57 -10.50 -2.34
N LEU A 79 -6.37 -10.17 -3.62
CA LEU A 79 -5.57 -10.97 -4.56
C LEU A 79 -4.07 -10.75 -4.37
N LEU A 80 -3.67 -9.61 -3.81
CA LEU A 80 -2.27 -9.26 -3.52
C LEU A 80 -1.79 -9.77 -2.17
N GLU A 81 -2.70 -10.16 -1.27
CA GLU A 81 -2.38 -10.70 0.07
C GLU A 81 -1.29 -11.79 0.06
N PRO A 82 -1.31 -12.82 -0.81
CA PRO A 82 -0.28 -13.85 -0.78
C PRO A 82 1.10 -13.28 -1.10
N LEU A 83 1.16 -12.35 -2.07
CA LEU A 83 2.41 -11.70 -2.46
C LEU A 83 2.94 -10.79 -1.33
N ALA A 84 2.04 -10.08 -0.65
CA ALA A 84 2.37 -9.23 0.49
C ALA A 84 2.82 -10.04 1.70
N ASP A 85 2.18 -11.17 1.97
CA ASP A 85 2.55 -12.08 3.06
C ASP A 85 3.96 -12.65 2.82
N GLU A 86 4.25 -13.11 1.60
CA GLU A 86 5.59 -13.57 1.22
C GLU A 86 6.67 -12.48 1.36
N GLY A 87 6.34 -11.23 1.04
CA GLY A 87 7.25 -10.08 1.17
C GLY A 87 7.50 -9.69 2.62
N TYR A 88 6.43 -9.36 3.34
CA TYR A 88 6.48 -8.63 4.60
C TYR A 88 6.43 -9.52 5.84
N THR A 89 5.70 -10.65 5.80
CA THR A 89 5.44 -11.44 7.00
C THR A 89 6.74 -12.08 7.56
N ARG A 90 6.91 -11.97 8.88
CA ARG A 90 8.00 -12.58 9.64
C ARG A 90 7.61 -12.74 11.11
N ALA A 91 7.63 -13.99 11.58
CA ALA A 91 7.59 -14.27 13.01
C ALA A 91 8.80 -13.68 13.75
N ALA A 92 8.59 -13.22 14.97
CA ALA A 92 9.69 -12.80 15.84
C ALA A 92 10.63 -13.97 16.10
N SER A 93 11.93 -13.82 15.79
CA SER A 93 12.90 -14.90 16.01
C SER A 93 13.25 -15.09 17.50
N LYS A 94 12.85 -14.16 18.37
CA LYS A 94 13.10 -14.12 19.82
C LYS A 94 11.97 -13.31 20.48
N THR A 95 11.71 -13.55 21.76
CA THR A 95 10.62 -12.93 22.55
C THR A 95 10.63 -11.39 22.54
N ASN A 96 11.78 -10.74 22.30
CA ASN A 96 11.93 -9.28 22.34
C ASN A 96 12.16 -8.66 20.95
N LYS A 97 11.79 -9.35 19.86
CA LYS A 97 11.87 -8.80 18.50
C LYS A 97 10.48 -8.56 17.95
N THR A 98 10.34 -7.48 17.19
CA THR A 98 9.12 -7.13 16.47
C THR A 98 8.75 -8.22 15.46
N SER A 99 7.53 -8.77 15.49
CA SER A 99 6.99 -9.53 14.36
C SER A 99 6.47 -8.57 13.29
N PHE A 100 6.49 -9.01 12.04
CA PHE A 100 5.94 -8.28 10.91
C PHE A 100 4.83 -9.10 10.28
N GLU A 101 3.70 -8.48 9.99
CA GLU A 101 2.50 -9.10 9.44
C GLU A 101 1.87 -8.15 8.42
N ILE A 102 0.92 -8.67 7.64
CA ILE A 102 0.05 -7.87 6.78
C ILE A 102 -1.37 -7.91 7.35
N ASP A 103 -2.14 -6.87 7.06
CA ASP A 103 -3.59 -6.91 7.28
C ASP A 103 -4.23 -7.91 6.32
N LYS A 104 -5.26 -8.62 6.80
CA LYS A 104 -5.89 -9.73 6.09
C LYS A 104 -7.37 -9.48 5.97
N SER A 105 -7.89 -9.61 4.76
CA SER A 105 -9.33 -9.56 4.53
C SER A 105 -10.03 -10.74 5.19
N LYS A 106 -11.16 -10.46 5.84
CA LYS A 106 -12.07 -11.46 6.40
C LYS A 106 -12.99 -11.97 5.28
N LYS A 107 -12.41 -12.72 4.33
CA LYS A 107 -13.10 -13.19 3.10
C LYS A 107 -14.45 -13.84 3.38
N GLU A 108 -14.52 -14.67 4.42
CA GLU A 108 -15.77 -15.32 4.80
C GLU A 108 -16.86 -14.34 5.25
N LEU A 109 -16.48 -13.26 5.95
CA LEU A 109 -17.41 -12.22 6.35
C LEU A 109 -17.84 -11.38 5.14
N ILE A 110 -16.93 -11.10 4.21
CA ILE A 110 -17.25 -10.40 2.96
C ILE A 110 -18.27 -11.20 2.14
N GLU A 111 -18.02 -12.49 1.95
CA GLU A 111 -18.90 -13.38 1.18
C GLU A 111 -20.28 -13.58 1.81
N SER A 112 -20.37 -13.53 3.14
CA SER A 112 -21.63 -13.79 3.85
C SER A 112 -22.44 -12.53 4.18
N LEU A 113 -21.80 -11.39 4.40
CA LEU A 113 -22.45 -10.17 4.88
C LEU A 113 -22.61 -9.09 3.79
N ILE A 114 -21.80 -9.14 2.72
CA ILE A 114 -21.80 -8.10 1.68
C ILE A 114 -22.42 -8.67 0.38
N PRO A 115 -23.50 -8.05 -0.14
CA PRO A 115 -24.05 -8.40 -1.45
C PRO A 115 -23.00 -8.30 -2.56
N ALA A 116 -23.05 -9.21 -3.53
CA ALA A 116 -22.01 -9.38 -4.54
C ALA A 116 -21.68 -8.08 -5.30
N GLU A 117 -22.69 -7.25 -5.58
CA GLU A 117 -22.56 -5.97 -6.28
C GLU A 117 -21.75 -4.91 -5.51
N PHE A 118 -21.54 -5.08 -4.21
CA PHE A 118 -20.81 -4.13 -3.34
C PHE A 118 -19.43 -4.64 -2.90
N ARG A 119 -19.06 -5.89 -3.21
CA ARG A 119 -17.80 -6.49 -2.73
C ARG A 119 -16.54 -5.81 -3.26
N SER A 120 -16.61 -5.18 -4.42
CA SER A 120 -15.51 -4.36 -4.95
C SER A 120 -15.34 -3.00 -4.23
N GLN A 121 -16.33 -2.57 -3.45
CA GLN A 121 -16.41 -1.25 -2.81
C GLN A 121 -16.32 -1.31 -1.29
N ILE A 122 -16.52 -2.49 -0.70
CA ILE A 122 -16.50 -2.70 0.74
C ILE A 122 -15.55 -3.86 1.05
N SER A 123 -14.59 -3.62 1.95
CA SER A 123 -13.77 -4.68 2.54
C SER A 123 -13.96 -4.76 4.05
N ILE A 124 -13.84 -5.97 4.57
CA ILE A 124 -13.84 -6.28 6.00
C ILE A 124 -12.45 -6.76 6.37
N LEU A 125 -11.80 -6.07 7.30
CA LEU A 125 -10.42 -6.30 7.73
C LEU A 125 -10.39 -6.66 9.21
N GLU A 126 -9.27 -7.25 9.66
CA GLU A 126 -9.04 -7.46 11.09
C GLU A 126 -9.02 -6.11 11.82
N TYR A 127 -9.67 -6.04 12.99
CA TYR A 127 -9.41 -4.92 13.89
C TYR A 127 -8.05 -5.09 14.58
N ILE A 128 -7.14 -4.16 14.31
CA ILE A 128 -5.81 -4.14 14.90
C ILE A 128 -5.77 -3.00 15.94
N PRO A 129 -5.81 -3.32 17.24
CA PRO A 129 -5.53 -2.34 18.30
C PRO A 129 -4.13 -1.78 18.06
N HIS A 130 -3.98 -0.46 17.95
CA HIS A 130 -2.71 0.16 17.63
C HIS A 130 -2.47 1.44 18.39
N VAL A 131 -1.19 1.77 18.55
CA VAL A 131 -0.75 3.06 19.08
C VAL A 131 -0.68 4.04 17.92
N ARG A 132 -1.38 5.19 18.02
CA ARG A 132 -1.32 6.24 17.00
C ARG A 132 0.03 6.93 17.04
N TRP A 133 0.50 7.39 15.89
CA TRP A 133 1.78 8.06 15.78
C TRP A 133 1.90 9.28 16.71
N GLU A 134 0.83 10.06 16.84
CA GLU A 134 0.77 11.25 17.69
C GLU A 134 0.98 10.92 19.16
N ASP A 135 0.54 9.74 19.59
CA ASP A 135 0.60 9.27 20.97
C ASP A 135 1.96 8.62 21.31
N MET A 136 2.81 8.35 20.31
CA MET A 136 4.15 7.78 20.52
C MET A 136 5.16 8.84 20.97
N ASN A 137 5.98 8.49 21.96
CA ASN A 137 7.13 9.31 22.36
C ASN A 137 8.29 9.20 21.35
N TYR A 138 9.33 10.03 21.52
CA TYR A 138 10.46 10.08 20.59
C TYR A 138 11.19 8.73 20.40
N ILE A 139 11.40 7.99 21.49
CA ILE A 139 12.08 6.69 21.46
C ILE A 139 11.23 5.66 20.70
N GLU A 140 9.92 5.66 20.94
CA GLU A 140 8.97 4.79 20.24
C GLU A 140 8.90 5.12 18.75
N LYS A 141 8.86 6.40 18.39
CA LYS A 141 8.88 6.87 17.00
C LYS A 141 10.13 6.43 16.27
N ALA A 142 11.30 6.61 16.89
CA ALA A 142 12.58 6.19 16.32
C ALA A 142 12.65 4.67 16.12
N LYS A 143 12.17 3.90 17.10
CA LYS A 143 12.11 2.45 17.00
C LYS A 143 11.13 1.97 15.94
N PHE A 144 9.93 2.55 15.88
CA PHE A 144 8.96 2.25 14.83
C PHE A 144 9.54 2.55 13.44
N ALA A 145 10.19 3.70 13.26
CA ALA A 145 10.79 4.04 11.97
C ALA A 145 11.89 3.06 11.56
N LYS A 146 12.72 2.64 12.52
CA LYS A 146 13.73 1.59 12.29
C LYS A 146 13.08 0.28 11.86
N ASP A 147 12.01 -0.13 12.54
CA ASP A 147 11.31 -1.39 12.26
C ASP A 147 10.61 -1.35 10.88
N VAL A 148 10.02 -0.21 10.48
CA VAL A 148 9.52 0.01 9.10
C VAL A 148 10.64 -0.17 8.08
N VAL A 149 11.77 0.52 8.26
CA VAL A 149 12.90 0.42 7.33
C VAL A 149 13.43 -1.01 7.26
N GLU A 150 13.49 -1.74 8.38
CA GLU A 150 13.86 -3.15 8.39
C GLU A 150 12.87 -4.01 7.58
N ALA A 151 11.57 -3.79 7.74
CA ALA A 151 10.54 -4.52 7.03
C ALA A 151 10.61 -4.26 5.50
N GLU A 152 10.70 -3.00 5.08
CA GLU A 152 10.83 -2.63 3.66
C GLU A 152 12.12 -3.17 3.04
N ALA A 153 13.26 -3.03 3.72
CA ALA A 153 14.53 -3.54 3.22
C ALA A 153 14.50 -5.06 3.02
N ARG A 154 13.81 -5.80 3.90
CA ARG A 154 13.62 -7.25 3.75
C ARG A 154 12.70 -7.61 2.60
N ALA A 155 11.60 -6.88 2.43
CA ALA A 155 10.69 -7.02 1.30
C ALA A 155 11.42 -6.80 -0.04
N ILE A 156 12.22 -5.73 -0.12
CA ILE A 156 13.09 -5.41 -1.26
C ILE A 156 14.10 -6.54 -1.51
N ALA A 157 14.77 -7.05 -0.48
CA ALA A 157 15.74 -8.13 -0.62
C ALA A 157 15.13 -9.43 -1.15
N LYS A 158 13.83 -9.66 -0.91
CA LYS A 158 13.03 -10.76 -1.47
C LYS A 158 12.50 -10.47 -2.88
N GLY A 159 12.64 -9.24 -3.38
CA GLY A 159 12.05 -8.80 -4.64
C GLY A 159 10.54 -8.60 -4.61
N LYS A 160 9.94 -8.55 -3.42
CA LYS A 160 8.48 -8.46 -3.21
C LYS A 160 8.19 -7.30 -2.29
N PHE A 161 7.97 -6.13 -2.87
CA PHE A 161 7.87 -4.88 -2.12
C PHE A 161 6.97 -3.88 -2.82
N ASP A 162 6.51 -2.90 -2.07
CA ASP A 162 5.79 -1.75 -2.58
C ASP A 162 6.79 -0.66 -3.00
N PRO A 163 6.81 -0.21 -4.27
CA PRO A 163 7.71 0.84 -4.73
C PRO A 163 7.34 2.24 -4.20
N GLU A 164 6.14 2.40 -3.63
CA GLU A 164 5.67 3.65 -3.03
C GLU A 164 5.33 3.43 -1.53
N PRO A 165 6.31 3.04 -0.69
CA PRO A 165 6.02 2.76 0.69
C PRO A 165 5.70 4.05 1.45
N HIS A 166 4.59 4.05 2.16
CA HIS A 166 4.25 5.12 3.09
C HIS A 166 4.28 4.64 4.53
N PHE A 167 4.77 5.51 5.40
CA PHE A 167 4.88 5.24 6.82
C PHE A 167 3.51 5.02 7.48
N ALA A 168 2.48 5.71 6.98
CA ALA A 168 1.09 5.56 7.39
C ALA A 168 0.50 4.18 7.03
N ASN A 169 1.18 3.39 6.19
CA ASN A 169 0.73 2.04 5.81
C ASN A 169 1.10 0.99 6.86
N TRP A 170 1.68 1.40 7.99
CA TRP A 170 2.11 0.51 9.06
C TRP A 170 1.42 0.87 10.38
N LEU A 171 0.93 -0.15 11.08
CA LEU A 171 0.38 -0.04 12.42
C LEU A 171 1.29 -0.73 13.44
N LYS A 172 1.55 -0.06 14.56
CA LYS A 172 2.18 -0.68 15.73
C LYS A 172 1.09 -1.18 16.66
N HIS A 173 1.04 -2.50 16.88
CA HIS A 173 0.04 -3.05 17.77
C HIS A 173 0.27 -2.63 19.22
N SER A 174 -0.82 -2.33 19.92
CA SER A 174 -0.84 -2.08 21.36
C SER A 174 -1.04 -3.41 22.10
N GLY A 175 0.03 -4.06 22.56
CA GLY A 175 -0.04 -5.34 23.27
C GLY A 175 1.31 -5.79 23.86
N GLU A 176 1.32 -6.94 24.52
CA GLU A 176 2.53 -7.51 25.15
C GLU A 176 3.57 -7.99 24.12
N GLN A 177 3.11 -8.46 22.96
CA GLN A 177 3.97 -8.80 21.84
C GLN A 177 4.09 -7.61 20.90
N GLU A 178 5.33 -7.24 20.61
CA GLU A 178 5.62 -6.21 19.64
C GLU A 178 5.36 -6.76 18.23
N ARG A 179 4.21 -6.41 17.66
CA ARG A 179 3.86 -6.73 16.26
C ARG A 179 3.64 -5.45 15.45
N MET A 180 4.11 -5.46 14.22
CA MET A 180 3.88 -4.42 13.23
C MET A 180 3.10 -4.97 12.04
N VAL A 181 2.02 -4.30 11.68
CA VAL A 181 1.10 -4.77 10.64
C VAL A 181 1.08 -3.78 9.47
N ARG A 182 1.37 -4.25 8.25
CA ARG A 182 1.22 -3.46 7.03
C ARG A 182 -0.23 -3.52 6.54
N ILE A 183 -0.90 -2.37 6.49
CA ILE A 183 -2.33 -2.26 6.17
C ILE A 183 -2.62 -1.88 4.72
N ASP A 184 -1.60 -1.42 3.98
CA ASP A 184 -1.73 -1.06 2.57
C ASP A 184 -0.52 -1.59 1.78
N PHE A 185 -0.82 -2.32 0.72
CA PHE A 185 0.14 -2.97 -0.17
C PHE A 185 -0.43 -3.05 -1.60
N ASP A 186 -1.32 -2.13 -1.98
CA ASP A 186 -2.02 -2.14 -3.27
C ASP A 186 -1.05 -2.00 -4.47
N LYS A 187 0.14 -1.46 -4.25
CA LYS A 187 1.17 -1.27 -5.28
C LYS A 187 2.29 -2.31 -5.25
N ILE A 188 2.15 -3.38 -4.45
CA ILE A 188 3.19 -4.40 -4.34
C ILE A 188 3.56 -5.00 -5.70
N VAL A 189 4.87 -5.11 -5.94
CA VAL A 189 5.44 -5.73 -7.14
C VAL A 189 6.20 -7.00 -6.80
N SER A 190 6.40 -7.85 -7.81
CA SER A 190 7.25 -9.04 -7.73
C SER A 190 8.30 -8.96 -8.83
N LEU A 191 9.55 -8.77 -8.43
CA LEU A 191 10.69 -8.73 -9.33
C LEU A 191 11.14 -10.14 -9.71
N LYS A 192 11.63 -10.29 -10.94
CA LYS A 192 12.32 -11.49 -11.40
C LYS A 192 13.66 -11.64 -10.65
N PRO A 193 14.19 -12.86 -10.48
CA PRO A 193 15.47 -13.07 -9.82
C PRO A 193 16.63 -12.23 -10.39
N SER A 194 16.68 -12.04 -11.72
CA SER A 194 17.68 -11.19 -12.38
C SER A 194 17.57 -9.70 -12.01
N GLU A 195 16.35 -9.21 -11.81
CA GLU A 195 16.07 -7.83 -11.41
C GLU A 195 16.45 -7.61 -9.94
N VAL A 196 16.19 -8.60 -9.08
CA VAL A 196 16.62 -8.58 -7.67
C VAL A 196 18.14 -8.49 -7.55
N GLU A 197 18.88 -9.30 -8.31
CA GLU A 197 20.35 -9.26 -8.28
C GLU A 197 20.90 -7.94 -8.84
N SER A 198 20.26 -7.39 -9.87
CA SER A 198 20.60 -6.07 -10.40
C SER A 198 20.40 -4.97 -9.34
N LEU A 199 19.26 -4.99 -8.64
CA LEU A 199 18.97 -4.05 -7.56
C LEU A 199 19.99 -4.16 -6.41
N LYS A 200 20.29 -5.39 -5.96
CA LYS A 200 21.34 -5.62 -4.94
C LYS A 200 22.70 -5.09 -5.38
N SER A 201 23.05 -5.24 -6.65
CA SER A 201 24.30 -4.72 -7.21
C SER A 201 24.37 -3.19 -7.11
N VAL A 202 23.30 -2.49 -7.55
CA VAL A 202 23.21 -1.03 -7.48
C VAL A 202 23.32 -0.54 -6.03
N VAL A 203 22.57 -1.14 -5.10
CA VAL A 203 22.61 -0.76 -3.68
C VAL A 203 24.02 -0.93 -3.10
N ARG A 204 24.73 -2.02 -3.42
CA ARG A 204 26.12 -2.23 -2.98
C ARG A 204 27.07 -1.16 -3.51
N VAL A 205 26.88 -0.71 -4.75
CA VAL A 205 27.71 0.36 -5.33
C VAL A 205 27.47 1.69 -4.63
N LEU A 206 26.21 2.03 -4.36
CA LEU A 206 25.83 3.27 -3.68
C LEU A 206 26.32 3.28 -2.22
N ALA A 207 26.17 2.17 -1.49
CA ALA A 207 26.59 2.06 -0.10
C ALA A 207 28.12 2.11 0.10
N LYS A 208 28.93 1.84 -0.93
CA LYS A 208 30.39 1.94 -0.86
C LYS A 208 30.92 3.36 -1.07
N LYS A 209 30.07 4.28 -1.55
CA LYS A 209 30.46 5.67 -1.87
C LYS A 209 30.05 6.70 -0.81
N GLY A 210 29.35 6.27 0.25
CA GLY A 210 29.05 7.08 1.44
C GLY A 210 29.92 6.66 2.61
#